data_AF-A0A2L2YP44-F1
#
_entry.id   AF-A0A2L2YP44-F1
#
_cell.length_a   1.000
_cell.length_b   1.000
_cell.length_c   1.000
_cell.angle_alpha   90.00
_cell.angle_beta   90.00
_cell.angle_gamma   90.00
#
_symmetry.space_group_name_H-M   'P 1'
#
loop_
_entity.id
_entity.type
_entity.pdbx_description
1 polymer ?
#
loop_
_entity_poly.entity_id
_entity_poly.type
_entity_poly.pdbx_seq_one_letter_code
_entity_poly.pdbx_strand_id
1 'polypeptide(L)'
;YPVEHPVIVTDHFEDISSYFGLIKCKVVPPRKLYHLVLPYRSHGKLVFPLCKECCNAGQQSECMHSDNERAFVGTWVTEEMKAIEKGYRIYEVYIYLLF
;
A
#
# COMPACT_ATOMS: atom_id res chain seq x y z
N TYR A 1 -3.42 -3.32 -22.05
CA TYR A 1 -4.28 -4.37 -21.48
C TYR A 1 -3.49 -5.67 -21.49
N PRO A 2 -3.45 -6.45 -20.39
CA PRO A 2 -2.83 -7.77 -20.40
C PRO A 2 -3.53 -8.66 -21.42
N VAL A 3 -2.75 -9.43 -22.16
CA VAL A 3 -3.25 -10.37 -23.17
C VAL A 3 -3.17 -11.83 -22.67
N GLU A 4 -2.38 -12.08 -21.63
CA GLU A 4 -2.02 -13.40 -21.11
C GLU A 4 -2.56 -13.63 -19.67
N HIS A 5 -2.48 -14.87 -19.20
CA HIS A 5 -2.79 -15.19 -17.80
C HIS A 5 -1.69 -14.69 -16.87
N PRO A 6 -2.05 -14.13 -15.69
CA PRO A 6 -1.05 -13.62 -14.77
C PRO A 6 -0.17 -14.72 -14.19
N VAL A 7 1.12 -14.41 -14.06
CA VAL A 7 2.06 -15.23 -13.28
C VAL A 7 1.94 -14.83 -11.80
N ILE A 8 1.75 -15.83 -10.94
CA ILE A 8 1.59 -15.63 -9.50
C ILE A 8 2.93 -15.90 -8.81
N VAL A 9 3.44 -14.93 -8.06
CA VAL A 9 4.66 -15.07 -7.24
C VAL A 9 4.30 -14.91 -5.77
N THR A 10 4.61 -15.91 -4.94
CA THR A 10 4.28 -15.96 -3.50
C THR A 10 5.47 -16.12 -2.58
N ASP A 11 6.66 -16.38 -3.13
CA ASP A 11 7.91 -16.57 -2.40
C ASP A 11 9.08 -15.98 -3.19
N HIS A 12 10.26 -15.94 -2.55
CA HIS A 12 11.51 -15.48 -3.17
C HIS A 12 11.40 -14.15 -3.92
N PHE A 13 10.79 -13.15 -3.27
CA PHE A 13 10.59 -11.83 -3.87
C PHE A 13 11.93 -11.15 -4.18
N GLU A 14 12.06 -10.67 -5.42
CA GLU A 14 13.12 -9.76 -5.85
C GLU A 14 12.80 -8.31 -5.48
N ASP A 15 13.66 -7.40 -5.92
CA ASP A 15 13.36 -5.97 -5.85
C ASP A 15 12.07 -5.64 -6.59
N ILE A 16 11.30 -4.69 -6.05
CA ILE A 16 10.01 -4.33 -6.64
C ILE A 16 10.12 -3.81 -8.07
N SER A 17 11.26 -3.22 -8.45
CA SER A 17 11.50 -2.74 -9.81
C SER A 17 11.63 -3.85 -10.85
N SER A 18 11.88 -5.10 -10.43
CA SER A 18 11.85 -6.28 -11.30
C SER A 18 10.43 -6.69 -11.72
N TYR A 19 9.39 -6.15 -11.06
CA TYR A 19 8.01 -6.60 -11.24
C TYR A 19 7.13 -5.55 -11.92
N PHE A 20 6.45 -5.96 -12.99
CA PHE A 20 5.38 -5.18 -13.61
C PHE A 20 4.05 -5.92 -13.48
N GLY A 21 3.14 -5.36 -12.68
CA GLY A 21 1.86 -6.01 -12.41
C GLY A 21 1.16 -5.46 -11.18
N LEU A 22 0.52 -6.34 -10.40
CA LEU A 22 -0.07 -6.01 -9.11
C LEU A 22 0.79 -6.56 -7.97
N ILE A 23 0.81 -5.83 -6.87
CA ILE A 23 1.39 -6.23 -5.61
C ILE A 23 0.33 -6.14 -4.53
N LYS A 24 0.20 -7.20 -3.73
CA LYS A 24 -0.50 -7.14 -2.45
C LYS A 24 0.51 -7.11 -1.33
N CYS A 25 0.52 -6.02 -0.57
CA CYS A 25 1.47 -5.83 0.51
C CYS A 25 0.85 -5.05 1.67
N LYS A 26 1.53 -5.09 2.82
CA LYS A 26 1.28 -4.22 3.96
C LYS A 26 2.23 -3.04 3.88
N VAL A 27 1.70 -1.83 3.95
CA VAL A 27 2.48 -0.59 3.87
C VAL A 27 2.30 0.25 5.13
N VAL A 28 3.40 0.85 5.59
CA VAL A 28 3.41 1.86 6.65
C VAL A 28 3.56 3.24 6.01
N PRO A 29 2.57 4.13 6.11
CA PRO A 29 2.70 5.49 5.61
C PRO A 29 3.73 6.31 6.42
N PRO A 30 4.31 7.37 5.84
CA PRO A 30 5.04 8.38 6.60
C PRO A 30 4.12 9.15 7.55
N ARG A 31 4.64 9.77 8.61
CA ARG A 31 3.83 10.52 9.60
C ARG A 31 3.28 11.83 9.04
N LYS A 32 4.02 12.48 8.16
CA LYS A 32 3.69 13.78 7.57
C LYS A 32 3.99 13.72 6.08
N LEU A 33 2.96 13.78 5.27
CA LEU A 33 3.07 13.83 3.81
C LEU A 33 1.98 14.74 3.27
N TYR A 34 2.36 15.66 2.40
CA TYR A 34 1.45 16.67 1.85
C TYR A 34 0.50 16.07 0.81
N HIS A 35 1.05 15.27 -0.12
CA HIS A 35 0.27 14.62 -1.18
C HIS A 35 0.22 13.11 -0.93
N LEU A 36 -0.96 12.61 -0.58
CA LEU A 36 -1.20 11.22 -0.20
C LEU A 36 -1.46 10.41 -1.46
N VAL A 37 -0.67 9.37 -1.71
CA VAL A 37 -0.61 8.69 -3.01
C VAL A 37 -1.18 7.27 -3.01
N LEU A 38 -1.23 6.60 -1.85
CA LEU A 38 -1.78 5.25 -1.78
C LEU A 38 -3.26 5.24 -1.40
N PRO A 39 -4.12 4.70 -2.28
CA PRO A 39 -5.53 4.57 -1.98
C PRO A 39 -5.78 3.45 -0.96
N TYR A 40 -6.79 3.66 -0.12
CA TYR A 40 -7.34 2.73 0.84
C TYR A 40 -8.86 2.86 0.83
N ARG A 41 -9.59 1.76 1.01
CA ARG A 41 -11.06 1.80 1.12
C ARG A 41 -11.47 1.71 2.58
N SER A 42 -12.25 2.69 3.03
CA SER A 42 -12.83 2.74 4.37
C SER A 42 -14.26 3.26 4.27
N HIS A 43 -15.21 2.63 4.96
CA HIS A 43 -16.63 3.02 4.97
C HIS A 43 -17.24 3.18 3.57
N GLY A 44 -16.91 2.28 2.64
CA GLY A 44 -17.39 2.31 1.25
C GLY A 44 -16.78 3.41 0.37
N LYS A 45 -15.89 4.26 0.92
CA LYS A 45 -15.25 5.36 0.19
C LYS A 45 -13.78 5.05 -0.10
N LEU A 46 -13.30 5.58 -1.22
CA LEU A 46 -11.87 5.61 -1.55
C LEU A 46 -11.25 6.84 -0.87
N VAL A 47 -10.22 6.61 -0.06
CA VAL A 47 -9.53 7.62 0.73
C VAL A 47 -8.03 7.36 0.67
N PHE A 48 -7.21 8.34 1.04
CA PHE A 48 -5.75 8.23 0.99
C PHE A 48 -5.16 8.51 2.37
N PRO A 49 -5.22 7.57 3.33
CA PRO A 49 -4.88 7.85 4.72
C PRO A 49 -3.38 7.68 5.02
N LEU A 50 -2.92 8.38 6.07
CA LEU A 50 -1.62 8.14 6.71
C LEU A 50 -1.68 7.21 7.94
N CYS A 51 -2.90 6.81 8.32
CA CYS A 51 -3.16 5.89 9.42
C CYS A 51 -4.48 5.15 9.16
N LYS A 52 -4.42 3.82 9.07
CA LYS A 52 -5.58 2.95 8.94
C LYS A 52 -6.58 3.13 10.09
N GLU A 53 -6.12 3.06 11.34
CA GLU A 53 -7.01 3.18 12.51
C GLU A 53 -7.69 4.55 12.59
N CYS A 54 -6.95 5.65 12.38
CA CYS A 54 -7.56 6.99 12.36
C CYS A 54 -8.62 7.11 11.25
N CYS A 55 -8.32 6.58 10.06
CA CYS A 55 -9.24 6.61 8.94
C CYS A 55 -10.53 5.83 9.25
N ASN A 56 -10.40 4.64 9.85
CA ASN A 56 -11.54 3.79 10.19
C ASN A 56 -12.35 4.37 11.36
N ALA A 57 -11.71 5.01 12.33
CA ALA A 57 -12.38 5.67 13.45
C ALA A 57 -12.95 7.05 13.08
N GLY A 58 -12.60 7.62 11.92
CA GLY A 58 -12.93 9.01 11.58
C GLY A 58 -12.23 10.02 12.49
N GLN A 59 -11.07 9.66 13.05
CA GLN A 59 -10.33 10.50 14.00
C GLN A 59 -9.77 11.75 13.30
N GLN A 60 -10.00 12.91 13.92
CA GLN A 60 -9.50 14.21 13.44
C GLN A 60 -8.41 14.82 14.32
N SER A 61 -8.18 14.26 15.52
CA SER A 61 -7.09 14.66 16.42
C SER A 61 -5.74 14.13 15.96
N GLU A 62 -4.66 14.63 16.57
CA GLU A 62 -3.31 14.15 16.30
C GLU A 62 -3.19 12.62 16.49
N CYS A 63 -2.53 11.96 15.53
CA CYS A 63 -2.43 10.52 15.49
C CYS A 63 -1.28 10.00 16.37
N MET A 64 -1.65 9.28 17.44
CA MET A 64 -0.71 8.65 18.38
C MET A 64 -0.51 7.14 18.14
N HIS A 65 -1.16 6.58 17.11
CA HIS A 65 -1.05 5.16 16.77
C HIS A 65 0.38 4.76 16.40
N SER A 66 0.76 3.52 16.72
CA SER A 66 2.00 2.88 16.32
C SER A 66 2.06 2.63 14.81
N ASP A 67 3.23 2.31 14.29
CA ASP A 67 3.40 2.01 12.87
C ASP A 67 2.59 0.78 12.41
N ASN A 68 2.42 -0.21 13.28
CA ASN A 68 1.62 -1.40 13.00
C ASN A 68 0.12 -1.08 12.87
N GLU A 69 -0.40 -0.24 13.76
CA GLU A 69 -1.79 0.24 13.70
C GLU A 69 -2.04 1.15 12.50
N ARG A 70 -1.05 2.00 12.16
CA ARG A 70 -1.13 2.89 11.00
C ARG A 70 -1.09 2.14 9.68
N ALA A 71 -0.43 1.00 9.65
CA ALA A 71 -0.25 0.21 8.44
C ALA A 71 -1.57 -0.31 7.90
N PHE A 72 -1.65 -0.42 6.56
CA PHE A 72 -2.77 -1.06 5.88
C PHE A 72 -2.28 -2.03 4.83
N VAL A 73 -3.10 -3.06 4.61
CA VAL A 73 -2.92 -4.02 3.51
C VAL A 73 -3.78 -3.57 2.35
N GLY A 74 -3.21 -3.63 1.16
CA GLY A 74 -3.92 -3.32 -0.07
C GLY A 74 -3.30 -4.05 -1.25
N THR A 75 -3.91 -3.82 -2.40
CA THR A 75 -3.42 -4.31 -3.69
C THR A 75 -3.34 -3.13 -4.62
N TRP A 76 -2.16 -2.93 -5.20
CA TRP A 76 -1.81 -1.78 -6.00
C TRP A 76 -1.08 -2.23 -7.25
N VAL A 77 -1.07 -1.40 -8.29
CA VAL A 77 -0.13 -1.63 -9.39
C VAL A 77 1.29 -1.36 -8.90
N THR A 78 2.29 -2.09 -9.40
CA THR A 78 3.68 -1.90 -8.96
C THR A 78 4.15 -0.45 -9.18
N GLU A 79 3.62 0.23 -10.20
CA GLU A 79 3.85 1.65 -10.46
C GLU A 79 3.34 2.58 -9.33
N GLU A 80 2.24 2.24 -8.65
CA GLU A 80 1.76 2.99 -7.48
C GLU A 80 2.71 2.84 -6.28
N MET A 81 3.52 1.78 -6.24
CA MET A 81 4.53 1.58 -5.18
C MET A 81 5.75 2.50 -5.31
N LYS A 82 5.82 3.36 -6.33
CA LYS A 82 6.69 4.56 -6.30
C LYS A 82 6.37 5.47 -5.10
N ALA A 83 5.26 5.25 -4.41
CA ALA A 83 5.00 5.77 -3.07
C ALA A 83 6.16 5.55 -2.07
N ILE A 84 7.00 4.53 -2.23
CA ILE A 84 8.20 4.34 -1.41
C ILE A 84 9.13 5.55 -1.48
N GLU A 85 9.28 6.16 -2.65
CA GLU A 85 10.06 7.41 -2.84
C GLU A 85 9.46 8.60 -2.09
N LYS A 86 8.17 8.51 -1.71
CA LYS A 86 7.46 9.51 -0.88
C LYS A 86 7.49 9.17 0.60
N GLY A 87 8.27 8.17 1.01
CA GLY A 87 8.48 7.78 2.40
C GLY A 87 7.54 6.70 2.93
N TYR A 88 6.75 6.05 2.06
CA TYR A 88 6.05 4.82 2.43
C TYR A 88 7.06 3.69 2.59
N ARG A 89 6.80 2.77 3.52
CA ARG A 89 7.62 1.57 3.72
C ARG A 89 6.77 0.33 3.53
N ILE A 90 7.24 -0.59 2.71
CA ILE A 90 6.66 -1.93 2.65
C ILE A 90 7.08 -2.67 3.93
N TYR A 91 6.08 -3.10 4.70
CA TYR A 91 6.28 -3.90 5.91
C TYR A 91 6.38 -5.39 5.56
N GLU A 92 5.52 -5.84 4.64
CA GLU A 92 5.41 -7.25 4.26
C GLU A 92 4.79 -7.34 2.86
N VAL A 93 5.34 -8.21 2.00
CA VAL A 93 4.76 -8.53 0.68
C VAL A 93 4.07 -9.89 0.79
N TYR A 94 2.86 -9.99 0.27
CA TYR A 94 2.07 -11.23 0.29
C TYR A 94 2.07 -11.94 -1.05
N ILE A 95 1.93 -11.20 -2.16
CA ILE A 95 1.84 -11.78 -3.51
C ILE A 95 2.12 -10.71 -4.59
N TYR A 96 2.73 -11.13 -5.69
CA TYR A 96 2.71 -10.41 -6.96
C TYR A 96 1.87 -11.15 -8.00
N LEU A 97 1.15 -10.39 -8.83
CA LEU A 97 0.48 -10.87 -10.03
C LEU A 97 1.07 -10.14 -11.23
N LEU A 98 1.90 -10.82 -12.01
CA LEU A 98 2.62 -10.25 -13.16
C LEU A 98 1.82 -10.47 -14.44
N PHE A 99 1.81 -9.47 -15.33
CA PHE A 99 1.00 -9.44 -16.55
C PHE A 99 1.81 -9.16 -17.81
#